data_AF-Q07BW6-F1
#
_entry.id   AF-Q07BW6-F1
#
_cell.length_a   1.000
_cell.length_b   1.000
_cell.length_c   1.000
_cell.angle_alpha   90.00
_cell.angle_beta   90.00
_cell.angle_gamma   90.00
#
_symmetry.space_group_name_H-M   'P 1'
#
loop_
_entity.id
_entity.type
_entity.pdbx_description
1 polymer ?
#
loop_
_entity_poly.entity_id
_entity_poly.type
_entity_poly.pdbx_seq_one_letter_code
_entity_poly.pdbx_strand_id
1 'polypeptide(L)'
;RFRQLHGKTLRFQVKTAHDCHVAFTSAAEETDPMVEVFIGAWEGAASAIRFKKADDLVKVDTPDIVTEAEYREFWIVVDHNEVRVGKAGEWEPLMQAPIPEPFEITHYGYSTGWGATGWWKFLNDRVLNTEDCLTYNFEPVYGDSIAFSVACSNDAHLALTSGAEETSPMYEIFIGGWENQHSAIRLNKGDDMAKVETPDVLCCEEERKFYVSFRNGQIKVGYKDTDPF
;
A
#
# COMPACT_ATOMS: atom_id res chain seq x y z
N ARG A 1 0.69 -15.66 12.37
CA ARG A 1 1.51 -14.59 13.00
C ARG A 1 1.15 -13.29 12.31
N PHE A 2 0.62 -12.31 13.04
CA PHE A 2 0.23 -11.01 12.48
C PHE A 2 1.45 -10.10 12.32
N ARG A 3 1.38 -9.18 11.37
CA ARG A 3 2.42 -8.23 10.98
C ARG A 3 1.85 -6.83 10.95
N GLN A 4 2.66 -5.81 11.23
CA GLN A 4 2.21 -4.43 11.16
C GLN A 4 1.89 -4.05 9.70
N LEU A 5 0.76 -3.38 9.50
CA LEU A 5 0.42 -2.76 8.22
C LEU A 5 1.04 -1.36 8.16
N HIS A 6 1.88 -1.12 7.16
CA HIS A 6 2.46 0.20 6.90
C HIS A 6 1.62 0.90 5.83
N GLY A 7 0.91 1.97 6.22
CA GLY A 7 -0.02 2.68 5.34
C GLY A 7 -1.42 2.06 5.34
N LYS A 8 -2.16 2.22 4.24
CA LYS A 8 -3.52 1.68 4.05
C LYS A 8 -3.61 0.61 2.96
N THR A 9 -2.49 0.24 2.35
CA THR A 9 -2.44 -0.68 1.22
C THR A 9 -1.47 -1.81 1.50
N LEU A 10 -1.92 -3.05 1.39
CA LEU A 10 -1.10 -4.25 1.39
C LEU A 10 -0.92 -4.75 -0.04
N ARG A 11 0.32 -4.77 -0.53
CA ARG A 11 0.71 -5.40 -1.80
C ARG A 11 1.49 -6.69 -1.50
N PHE A 12 1.10 -7.79 -2.15
CA PHE A 12 1.78 -9.06 -1.99
C PHE A 12 1.67 -9.94 -3.23
N GLN A 13 2.61 -10.86 -3.38
CA GLN A 13 2.52 -11.97 -4.33
C GLN A 13 2.29 -13.27 -3.58
N VAL A 14 1.45 -14.13 -4.14
CA VAL A 14 1.19 -15.47 -3.61
C VAL A 14 1.25 -16.50 -4.73
N LYS A 15 1.79 -17.68 -4.42
CA LYS A 15 1.77 -18.88 -5.26
C LYS A 15 1.19 -20.03 -4.45
N THR A 16 -0.02 -20.46 -4.79
CA THR A 16 -0.77 -21.50 -4.08
C THR A 16 -1.88 -22.06 -4.96
N ALA A 17 -2.28 -23.31 -4.74
CA ALA A 17 -3.36 -23.94 -5.51
C ALA A 17 -4.73 -23.30 -5.22
N HIS A 18 -5.00 -22.90 -3.97
CA HIS A 18 -6.25 -22.26 -3.53
C HIS A 18 -6.10 -21.65 -2.13
N ASP A 19 -7.16 -21.01 -1.64
CA ASP A 19 -7.35 -20.50 -0.28
C ASP A 19 -6.26 -19.52 0.21
N CYS A 20 -5.95 -18.49 -0.58
CA CYS A 20 -5.17 -17.36 -0.09
C CYS A 20 -6.03 -16.53 0.88
N HIS A 21 -5.69 -16.55 2.18
CA HIS A 21 -6.42 -15.85 3.24
C HIS A 21 -5.56 -14.76 3.86
N VAL A 22 -6.10 -13.54 3.93
CA VAL A 22 -5.52 -12.39 4.63
C VAL A 22 -6.53 -11.86 5.64
N ALA A 23 -6.11 -11.63 6.87
CA ALA A 23 -6.92 -11.03 7.93
C ALA A 23 -6.37 -9.66 8.31
N PHE A 24 -7.21 -8.71 8.69
CA PHE A 24 -6.85 -7.37 9.14
C PHE A 24 -7.41 -7.10 10.54
N THR A 25 -6.55 -6.64 11.45
CA THR A 25 -6.82 -6.52 12.89
C THR A 25 -6.25 -5.23 13.49
N SER A 26 -6.63 -4.93 14.74
CA SER A 26 -6.12 -3.77 15.49
C SER A 26 -4.87 -4.05 16.33
N ALA A 27 -4.41 -5.30 16.37
CA ALA A 27 -3.27 -5.73 17.16
C ALA A 27 -2.51 -6.88 16.48
N ALA A 28 -1.34 -7.23 17.00
CA ALA A 28 -0.51 -8.34 16.52
C ALA A 28 -1.09 -9.73 16.84
N GLU A 29 -2.40 -9.85 16.91
CA GLU A 29 -3.20 -11.03 17.21
C GLU A 29 -4.59 -10.92 16.58
N GLU A 30 -5.41 -11.97 16.69
CA GLU A 30 -6.81 -11.90 16.29
C GLU A 30 -7.58 -10.94 17.20
N THR A 31 -8.35 -10.02 16.61
CA THR A 31 -9.18 -9.06 17.33
C THR A 31 -10.64 -9.15 16.87
N ASP A 32 -11.55 -8.60 17.66
CA ASP A 32 -12.93 -8.32 17.25
C ASP A 32 -13.15 -6.79 17.39
N PRO A 33 -13.51 -6.07 16.32
CA PRO A 33 -13.70 -6.53 14.94
C PRO A 33 -12.41 -6.97 14.21
N MET A 34 -12.62 -7.72 13.12
CA MET A 34 -11.62 -8.03 12.10
C MET A 34 -12.26 -8.10 10.71
N VAL A 35 -11.48 -7.82 9.67
CA VAL A 35 -11.83 -8.09 8.27
C VAL A 35 -11.02 -9.26 7.76
N GLU A 36 -11.65 -10.15 7.01
CA GLU A 36 -11.02 -11.28 6.34
C GLU A 36 -11.21 -11.14 4.83
N VAL A 37 -10.15 -11.40 4.07
CA VAL A 37 -10.12 -11.39 2.61
C VAL A 37 -9.65 -12.76 2.15
N PHE A 38 -10.49 -13.41 1.34
CA PHE A 38 -10.23 -14.70 0.72
C PHE A 38 -10.06 -14.49 -0.78
N ILE A 39 -8.96 -14.99 -1.35
CA ILE A 39 -8.66 -14.92 -2.78
C ILE A 39 -8.48 -16.34 -3.31
N GLY A 40 -9.31 -16.75 -4.26
CA GLY A 40 -9.29 -18.11 -4.82
C GLY A 40 -9.52 -19.19 -3.75
N ALA A 41 -10.46 -18.94 -2.83
CA ALA A 41 -10.90 -19.89 -1.83
C ALA A 41 -12.00 -20.83 -2.37
N TRP A 42 -12.45 -21.78 -1.53
CA TRP A 42 -13.41 -22.83 -1.91
C TRP A 42 -12.89 -23.65 -3.09
N GLU A 43 -11.72 -24.28 -2.89
CA GLU A 43 -11.03 -25.07 -3.92
C GLU A 43 -10.69 -24.24 -5.18
N GLY A 44 -10.44 -22.94 -5.02
CA GLY A 44 -10.04 -22.05 -6.13
C GLY A 44 -11.20 -21.38 -6.86
N ALA A 45 -12.45 -21.63 -6.47
CA ALA A 45 -13.63 -21.19 -7.22
C ALA A 45 -13.98 -19.72 -7.02
N ALA A 46 -13.79 -19.17 -5.81
CA ALA A 46 -14.35 -17.86 -5.47
C ALA A 46 -13.45 -17.05 -4.53
N SER A 47 -13.65 -15.74 -4.52
CA SER A 47 -13.04 -14.81 -3.58
C SER A 47 -14.12 -14.14 -2.74
N ALA A 48 -13.80 -13.74 -1.51
CA ALA A 48 -14.77 -13.08 -0.64
C ALA A 48 -14.12 -12.08 0.33
N ILE A 49 -14.93 -11.16 0.83
CA ILE A 49 -14.60 -10.32 1.98
C ILE A 49 -15.60 -10.64 3.08
N ARG A 50 -15.12 -10.81 4.31
CA ARG A 50 -15.93 -11.15 5.48
C ARG A 50 -15.59 -10.24 6.65
N PHE A 51 -16.57 -10.02 7.51
CA PHE A 51 -16.42 -9.24 8.74
C PHE A 51 -16.77 -10.10 9.96
N LYS A 52 -15.94 -10.03 11.02
CA LYS A 52 -16.14 -10.75 12.29
C LYS A 52 -16.42 -12.25 12.15
N LYS A 53 -15.79 -12.93 11.18
CA LYS A 53 -16.02 -14.37 10.91
C LYS A 53 -17.51 -14.73 10.67
N ALA A 54 -18.33 -13.76 10.24
CA ALA A 54 -19.75 -13.94 9.93
C ALA A 54 -19.97 -14.36 8.46
N ASP A 55 -21.14 -14.06 7.91
CA ASP A 55 -21.41 -14.24 6.48
C ASP A 55 -20.53 -13.31 5.62
N ASP A 56 -20.30 -13.71 4.37
CA ASP A 56 -19.50 -12.95 3.42
C ASP A 56 -20.23 -11.62 3.09
N LEU A 57 -19.53 -10.49 3.22
CA LEU A 57 -20.03 -9.16 2.81
C LEU A 57 -20.16 -9.07 1.29
N VAL A 58 -19.22 -9.70 0.59
CA VAL A 58 -19.21 -9.86 -0.86
C VAL A 58 -18.51 -11.18 -1.19
N LYS A 59 -19.00 -11.85 -2.24
CA LYS A 59 -18.41 -13.06 -2.80
C LYS A 59 -18.54 -13.03 -4.32
N VAL A 60 -17.45 -13.31 -5.01
CA VAL A 60 -17.37 -13.27 -6.48
C VAL A 60 -16.70 -14.54 -6.98
N ASP A 61 -17.20 -15.07 -8.10
CA ASP A 61 -16.57 -16.20 -8.78
C ASP A 61 -15.24 -15.74 -9.41
N THR A 62 -14.15 -16.40 -9.02
CA THR A 62 -12.79 -16.07 -9.45
C THR A 62 -12.01 -17.35 -9.75
N PRO A 63 -12.50 -18.20 -10.69
CA PRO A 63 -11.81 -19.43 -11.04
C PRO A 63 -10.39 -19.11 -11.53
N ASP A 64 -9.46 -19.99 -11.20
CA ASP A 64 -8.06 -19.91 -11.61
C ASP A 64 -7.37 -18.59 -11.22
N ILE A 65 -7.83 -17.85 -10.20
CA ILE A 65 -7.22 -16.56 -9.82
C ILE A 65 -5.85 -16.74 -9.15
N VAL A 66 -5.67 -17.83 -8.40
CA VAL A 66 -4.38 -18.27 -7.84
C VAL A 66 -3.95 -19.58 -8.49
N THR A 67 -2.66 -19.88 -8.43
CA THR A 67 -2.10 -21.12 -8.98
C THR A 67 -0.80 -21.50 -8.27
N GLU A 68 -0.45 -22.79 -8.27
CA GLU A 68 0.84 -23.29 -7.78
C GLU A 68 1.99 -23.11 -8.79
N ALA A 69 1.68 -22.77 -10.04
CA ALA A 69 2.66 -22.67 -11.11
C ALA A 69 3.55 -21.40 -10.99
N GLU A 70 2.98 -20.28 -10.55
CA GLU A 70 3.65 -18.98 -10.56
C GLU A 70 3.16 -18.06 -9.44
N TYR A 71 3.97 -17.04 -9.13
CA TYR A 71 3.53 -15.96 -8.23
C TYR A 71 2.56 -15.04 -8.96
N ARG A 72 1.46 -14.71 -8.29
CA ARG A 72 0.52 -13.69 -8.74
C ARG A 72 0.38 -12.61 -7.70
N GLU A 73 0.35 -11.36 -8.16
CA GLU A 73 0.34 -10.18 -7.29
C GLU A 73 -1.07 -9.61 -7.13
N PHE A 74 -1.38 -9.27 -5.88
CA PHE A 74 -2.64 -8.69 -5.46
C PHE A 74 -2.38 -7.48 -4.58
N TRP A 75 -3.39 -6.62 -4.51
CA TRP A 75 -3.44 -5.49 -3.60
C TRP A 75 -4.73 -5.54 -2.79
N ILE A 76 -4.63 -5.12 -1.52
CA ILE A 76 -5.78 -4.90 -0.64
C ILE A 76 -5.63 -3.50 -0.05
N VAL A 77 -6.63 -2.65 -0.28
CA VAL A 77 -6.72 -1.30 0.29
C VAL A 77 -7.77 -1.32 1.39
N VAL A 78 -7.39 -0.82 2.57
CA VAL A 78 -8.23 -0.70 3.78
C VAL A 78 -8.29 0.76 4.21
N ASP A 79 -9.04 1.55 3.47
CA ASP A 79 -9.24 2.98 3.70
C ASP A 79 -10.73 3.34 3.59
N HIS A 80 -11.09 4.58 3.90
CA HIS A 80 -12.46 5.09 3.69
C HIS A 80 -13.61 4.26 4.29
N ASN A 81 -13.35 3.52 5.38
CA ASN A 81 -14.30 2.60 5.99
C ASN A 81 -14.77 1.48 5.03
N GLU A 82 -13.93 1.10 4.08
CA GLU A 82 -14.15 0.02 3.12
C GLU A 82 -12.90 -0.83 2.92
N VAL A 83 -13.10 -1.99 2.30
CA VAL A 83 -12.02 -2.85 1.84
C VAL A 83 -12.19 -3.05 0.34
N ARG A 84 -11.11 -2.81 -0.41
CA ARG A 84 -11.01 -3.03 -1.85
C ARG A 84 -9.90 -4.03 -2.13
N VAL A 85 -10.15 -5.00 -3.01
CA VAL A 85 -9.22 -6.07 -3.36
C VAL A 85 -9.09 -6.10 -4.87
N GLY A 86 -7.86 -6.19 -5.38
CA GLY A 86 -7.62 -6.24 -6.81
C GLY A 86 -6.33 -6.96 -7.20
N LYS A 87 -6.13 -7.10 -8.51
CA LYS A 87 -4.97 -7.75 -9.10
C LYS A 87 -3.95 -6.70 -9.55
N ALA A 88 -2.67 -7.05 -9.52
CA ALA A 88 -1.64 -6.13 -10.02
C ALA A 88 -1.84 -5.77 -11.50
N GLY A 89 -1.64 -4.48 -11.80
CA GLY A 89 -1.86 -3.91 -13.13
C GLY A 89 -3.31 -3.51 -13.41
N GLU A 90 -4.24 -3.85 -12.51
CA GLU A 90 -5.65 -3.47 -12.60
C GLU A 90 -5.98 -2.44 -11.52
N TRP A 91 -6.52 -1.30 -11.94
CA TRP A 91 -6.96 -0.23 -11.03
C TRP A 91 -8.32 -0.55 -10.39
N GLU A 92 -9.24 -1.11 -11.18
CA GLU A 92 -10.57 -1.47 -10.70
C GLU A 92 -10.47 -2.68 -9.74
N PRO A 93 -11.11 -2.62 -8.56
CA PRO A 93 -11.14 -3.74 -7.64
C PRO A 93 -11.97 -4.89 -8.22
N LEU A 94 -11.52 -6.12 -7.98
CA LEU A 94 -12.30 -7.34 -8.25
C LEU A 94 -13.35 -7.60 -7.15
N MET A 95 -13.14 -7.07 -5.94
CA MET A 95 -14.11 -7.07 -4.84
C MET A 95 -14.01 -5.78 -4.02
N GLN A 96 -15.15 -5.30 -3.55
CA GLN A 96 -15.24 -4.17 -2.62
C GLN A 96 -16.40 -4.37 -1.65
N ALA A 97 -16.20 -3.98 -0.39
CA ALA A 97 -17.26 -3.98 0.61
C ALA A 97 -17.03 -2.88 1.67
N PRO A 98 -18.11 -2.24 2.18
CA PRO A 98 -18.00 -1.37 3.35
C PRO A 98 -17.67 -2.19 4.61
N ILE A 99 -16.94 -1.60 5.54
CA ILE A 99 -16.67 -2.19 6.86
C ILE A 99 -17.86 -1.80 7.79
N PRO A 100 -18.72 -2.74 8.22
CA PRO A 100 -19.96 -2.42 8.94
C PRO A 100 -19.74 -1.65 10.25
N GLU A 101 -18.70 -2.02 11.01
CA GLU A 101 -18.27 -1.28 12.20
C GLU A 101 -16.80 -0.90 11.99
N PRO A 102 -16.50 0.29 11.44
CA PRO A 102 -15.14 0.71 11.15
C PRO A 102 -14.28 0.74 12.40
N PHE A 103 -13.05 0.28 12.26
CA PHE A 103 -12.08 0.19 13.34
C PHE A 103 -10.67 0.49 12.84
N GLU A 104 -9.75 0.74 13.76
CA GLU A 104 -8.37 1.02 13.39
C GLU A 104 -7.66 -0.28 13.00
N ILE A 105 -7.43 -0.45 11.69
CA ILE A 105 -6.62 -1.55 11.16
C ILE A 105 -5.15 -1.16 11.24
N THR A 106 -4.39 -1.92 12.00
CA THR A 106 -2.95 -1.69 12.23
C THR A 106 -2.09 -2.90 11.87
N HIS A 107 -2.70 -4.09 11.74
CA HIS A 107 -2.00 -5.34 11.48
C HIS A 107 -2.72 -6.18 10.43
N TYR A 108 -1.95 -7.05 9.77
CA TYR A 108 -2.47 -8.10 8.90
C TYR A 108 -1.89 -9.48 9.26
N GLY A 109 -2.72 -10.51 9.17
CA GLY A 109 -2.34 -11.92 9.21
C GLY A 109 -2.51 -12.53 7.84
N TYR A 110 -1.80 -13.62 7.56
CA TYR A 110 -1.93 -14.35 6.29
C TYR A 110 -1.77 -15.85 6.53
N SER A 111 -2.45 -16.64 5.70
CA SER A 111 -2.32 -18.10 5.66
C SER A 111 -2.82 -18.65 4.33
N THR A 112 -2.43 -19.88 4.02
CA THR A 112 -3.20 -20.71 3.09
C THR A 112 -4.12 -21.66 3.85
N GLY A 113 -5.31 -21.89 3.32
CA GLY A 113 -6.33 -22.74 3.92
C GLY A 113 -5.98 -24.23 3.94
N TRP A 114 -6.89 -25.03 4.50
CA TRP A 114 -6.73 -26.48 4.62
C TRP A 114 -6.52 -27.14 3.25
N GLY A 115 -5.47 -27.96 3.13
CA GLY A 115 -5.14 -28.65 1.88
C GLY A 115 -4.28 -27.83 0.91
N ALA A 116 -4.05 -26.54 1.16
CA ALA A 116 -3.19 -25.69 0.35
C ALA A 116 -1.88 -25.34 1.06
N THR A 117 -0.79 -25.29 0.28
CA THR A 117 0.47 -24.67 0.70
C THR A 117 0.72 -23.44 -0.17
N GLY A 118 1.06 -22.32 0.47
CA GLY A 118 1.34 -21.07 -0.23
C GLY A 118 2.74 -20.54 0.01
N TRP A 119 3.29 -19.92 -1.02
CA TRP A 119 4.51 -19.14 -0.96
C TRP A 119 4.16 -17.66 -1.09
N TRP A 120 4.65 -16.83 -0.17
CA TRP A 120 4.24 -15.42 -0.06
C TRP A 120 5.45 -14.48 -0.22
N LYS A 121 5.24 -13.34 -0.87
CA LYS A 121 6.17 -12.22 -0.95
C LYS A 121 5.41 -10.93 -0.63
N PHE A 122 5.77 -10.22 0.43
CA PHE A 122 5.16 -8.93 0.77
C PHE A 122 5.98 -7.82 0.15
N LEU A 123 5.37 -6.98 -0.69
CA LEU A 123 6.09 -5.91 -1.38
C LEU A 123 6.34 -4.71 -0.47
N ASN A 124 5.47 -4.48 0.52
CA ASN A 124 5.63 -3.40 1.50
C ASN A 124 6.86 -3.56 2.41
N ASP A 125 7.45 -4.76 2.50
CA ASP A 125 8.62 -5.03 3.34
C ASP A 125 9.95 -4.88 2.57
N ARG A 126 9.90 -4.45 1.30
CA ARG A 126 11.11 -4.30 0.47
C ARG A 126 11.92 -3.08 0.90
N VAL A 127 13.22 -3.28 1.10
CA VAL A 127 14.21 -2.21 1.19
C VAL A 127 14.76 -1.95 -0.22
N LEU A 128 14.75 -0.69 -0.64
CA LEU A 128 15.20 -0.26 -1.98
C LEU A 128 16.36 0.72 -1.82
N ASN A 129 17.32 0.67 -2.73
CA ASN A 129 18.42 1.64 -2.82
C ASN A 129 18.39 2.32 -4.19
N THR A 130 18.74 3.59 -4.22
CA THR A 130 18.95 4.37 -5.45
C THR A 130 20.41 4.82 -5.53
N GLU A 131 20.91 4.98 -6.75
CA GLU A 131 22.22 5.59 -6.98
C GLU A 131 22.13 7.12 -6.84
N ASP A 132 23.29 7.79 -6.76
CA ASP A 132 23.39 9.26 -6.77
C ASP A 132 23.14 9.82 -8.18
N CYS A 133 21.90 9.68 -8.65
CA CYS A 133 21.41 10.23 -9.90
C CYS A 133 19.90 10.47 -9.84
N LEU A 134 19.42 11.46 -10.60
CA LEU A 134 18.00 11.77 -10.69
C LEU A 134 17.30 10.82 -11.69
N THR A 135 17.11 9.57 -11.29
CA THR A 135 16.37 8.55 -12.05
C THR A 135 15.27 7.96 -11.17
N TYR A 136 14.02 8.01 -11.65
CA TYR A 136 12.89 7.43 -10.93
C TYR A 136 12.77 5.92 -11.18
N ASN A 137 12.50 5.19 -10.11
CA ASN A 137 12.04 3.80 -10.17
C ASN A 137 10.52 3.82 -9.96
N PHE A 138 9.77 3.32 -10.94
CA PHE A 138 8.30 3.38 -10.90
C PHE A 138 7.70 2.10 -10.30
N GLU A 139 6.80 2.30 -9.33
CA GLU A 139 6.02 1.24 -8.69
C GLU A 139 4.53 1.62 -8.76
N PRO A 140 3.62 0.67 -9.04
CA PRO A 140 2.20 0.98 -9.04
C PRO A 140 1.74 1.31 -7.62
N VAL A 141 0.86 2.30 -7.52
CA VAL A 141 0.24 2.73 -6.28
C VAL A 141 -1.25 2.42 -6.35
N TYR A 142 -1.78 1.76 -5.32
CA TYR A 142 -3.20 1.47 -5.17
C TYR A 142 -3.74 2.19 -3.94
N GLY A 143 -4.94 2.77 -4.06
CA GLY A 143 -5.49 3.69 -3.07
C GLY A 143 -5.07 5.14 -3.35
N ASP A 144 -5.17 6.00 -2.34
CA ASP A 144 -4.90 7.44 -2.46
C ASP A 144 -3.80 7.94 -1.52
N SER A 145 -3.04 7.02 -0.92
CA SER A 145 -1.93 7.33 -0.05
C SER A 145 -0.84 6.27 -0.10
N ILE A 146 0.39 6.69 0.19
CA ILE A 146 1.55 5.83 0.40
C ILE A 146 2.22 6.20 1.72
N ALA A 147 2.77 5.19 2.39
CA ALA A 147 3.62 5.37 3.56
C ALA A 147 4.96 4.68 3.29
N PHE A 148 6.05 5.32 3.69
CA PHE A 148 7.40 4.81 3.47
C PHE A 148 8.35 5.30 4.56
N SER A 149 9.48 4.59 4.69
CA SER A 149 10.64 5.04 5.45
C SER A 149 11.74 5.43 4.47
N VAL A 150 12.51 6.47 4.79
CA VAL A 150 13.71 6.83 4.02
C VAL A 150 14.82 7.28 4.95
N ALA A 151 16.05 6.86 4.64
CA ALA A 151 17.28 7.36 5.24
C ALA A 151 18.19 7.86 4.13
N CYS A 152 18.42 9.18 4.06
CA CYS A 152 19.33 9.79 3.11
C CYS A 152 19.89 11.11 3.67
N SER A 153 21.00 11.58 3.11
CA SER A 153 21.75 12.73 3.64
C SER A 153 21.34 14.08 3.07
N ASN A 154 20.51 14.11 2.02
CA ASN A 154 20.14 15.32 1.32
C ASN A 154 18.64 15.33 1.10
N ASP A 155 18.19 14.91 -0.08
CA ASP A 155 16.82 14.96 -0.54
C ASP A 155 16.24 13.58 -0.86
N ALA A 156 14.94 13.43 -0.60
CA ALA A 156 14.14 12.31 -1.07
C ALA A 156 13.13 12.83 -2.09
N HIS A 157 13.18 12.27 -3.29
CA HIS A 157 12.29 12.64 -4.39
C HIS A 157 11.24 11.56 -4.62
N LEU A 158 9.98 11.98 -4.72
CA LEU A 158 8.90 11.15 -5.19
C LEU A 158 8.27 11.78 -6.44
N ALA A 159 7.89 10.92 -7.39
CA ALA A 159 7.14 11.30 -8.57
C ALA A 159 5.79 10.59 -8.57
N LEU A 160 4.71 11.34 -8.73
CA LEU A 160 3.39 10.79 -9.01
C LEU A 160 3.11 10.97 -10.50
N THR A 161 2.99 9.85 -11.21
CA THR A 161 2.79 9.76 -12.67
C THR A 161 1.56 8.88 -12.97
N SER A 162 1.09 8.92 -14.22
CA SER A 162 -0.03 8.08 -14.68
C SER A 162 0.40 6.73 -15.25
N GLY A 163 1.70 6.41 -15.22
CA GLY A 163 2.27 5.19 -15.76
C GLY A 163 3.66 4.90 -15.20
N ALA A 164 4.24 3.77 -15.60
CA ALA A 164 5.58 3.34 -15.17
C ALA A 164 6.73 4.09 -15.90
N GLU A 165 6.53 5.38 -16.13
CA GLU A 165 7.42 6.29 -16.84
C GLU A 165 7.10 7.74 -16.45
N GLU A 166 7.98 8.68 -16.80
CA GLU A 166 7.67 10.11 -16.65
C GLU A 166 6.51 10.50 -17.60
N THR A 167 5.42 10.98 -17.03
CA THR A 167 4.22 11.41 -17.79
C THR A 167 3.94 12.90 -17.61
N SER A 168 2.98 13.44 -18.37
CA SER A 168 2.35 14.72 -18.04
C SER A 168 0.84 14.52 -17.86
N PRO A 169 0.25 14.93 -16.71
CA PRO A 169 0.91 15.59 -15.58
C PRO A 169 1.84 14.66 -14.79
N MET A 170 2.87 15.25 -14.17
CA MET A 170 3.72 14.64 -13.15
C MET A 170 3.81 15.60 -11.97
N TYR A 171 3.50 15.10 -10.78
CA TYR A 171 3.73 15.83 -9.53
C TYR A 171 5.02 15.33 -8.90
N GLU A 172 5.92 16.26 -8.61
CA GLU A 172 7.17 15.96 -7.92
C GLU A 172 7.09 16.46 -6.49
N ILE A 173 7.55 15.62 -5.57
CA ILE A 173 7.58 15.90 -4.14
C ILE A 173 9.04 15.81 -3.71
N PHE A 174 9.49 16.87 -3.06
CA PHE A 174 10.81 17.01 -2.47
C PHE A 174 10.63 16.98 -0.96
N ILE A 175 11.31 16.05 -0.30
CA ILE A 175 11.45 16.06 1.16
C ILE A 175 12.93 16.34 1.43
N GLY A 176 13.24 17.39 2.19
CA GLY A 176 14.63 17.78 2.46
C GLY A 176 15.42 18.24 1.22
N GLY A 177 14.76 18.86 0.24
CA GLY A 177 15.46 19.59 -0.80
C GLY A 177 16.26 20.78 -0.26
N TRP A 178 17.09 21.38 -1.13
CA TRP A 178 17.92 22.55 -0.81
C TRP A 178 18.79 22.31 0.44
N GLU A 179 19.66 21.29 0.39
CA GLU A 179 20.53 20.91 1.50
C GLU A 179 19.74 20.52 2.77
N ASN A 180 18.67 19.73 2.61
CA ASN A 180 17.82 19.28 3.71
C ASN A 180 17.13 20.43 4.48
N GLN A 181 16.86 21.55 3.82
CA GLN A 181 16.25 22.74 4.44
C GLN A 181 14.78 22.95 4.10
N HIS A 182 14.32 22.43 2.96
CA HIS A 182 12.97 22.68 2.48
C HIS A 182 12.30 21.43 1.91
N SER A 183 10.99 21.40 1.98
CA SER A 183 10.17 20.43 1.26
C SER A 183 9.25 21.16 0.29
N ALA A 184 9.01 20.58 -0.88
CA ALA A 184 8.28 21.23 -1.95
C ALA A 184 7.44 20.25 -2.77
N ILE A 185 6.40 20.78 -3.41
CA ILE A 185 5.59 20.08 -4.40
C ILE A 185 5.58 20.94 -5.66
N ARG A 186 5.84 20.36 -6.84
CA ARG A 186 5.75 21.05 -8.12
C ARG A 186 5.05 20.21 -9.18
N LEU A 187 4.57 20.88 -10.22
CA LEU A 187 3.93 20.25 -11.37
C LEU A 187 4.83 20.34 -12.60
N ASN A 188 5.05 19.21 -13.27
CA ASN A 188 5.76 19.11 -14.56
C ASN A 188 7.12 19.81 -14.58
N LYS A 189 7.96 19.63 -13.55
CA LYS A 189 9.28 20.28 -13.43
C LYS A 189 9.24 21.82 -13.52
N GLY A 190 8.09 22.43 -13.25
CA GLY A 190 7.89 23.88 -13.21
C GLY A 190 8.18 24.51 -11.84
N ASP A 191 7.56 25.66 -11.57
CA ASP A 191 7.66 26.35 -10.28
C ASP A 191 7.02 25.54 -9.14
N ASP A 192 7.52 25.75 -7.92
CA ASP A 192 6.99 25.12 -6.71
C ASP A 192 5.54 25.58 -6.47
N MET A 193 4.61 24.64 -6.46
CA MET A 193 3.22 24.87 -6.08
C MET A 193 3.09 25.11 -4.57
N ALA A 194 3.94 24.44 -3.80
CA ALA A 194 4.09 24.60 -2.37
C ALA A 194 5.56 24.41 -2.00
N LYS A 195 6.05 25.23 -1.07
CA LYS A 195 7.39 25.11 -0.49
C LYS A 195 7.35 25.55 0.96
N VAL A 196 7.91 24.75 1.84
CA VAL A 196 7.94 24.99 3.29
C VAL A 196 9.33 24.72 3.86
N GLU A 197 9.67 25.40 4.95
CA GLU A 197 10.91 25.14 5.70
C GLU A 197 10.76 23.84 6.49
N THR A 198 11.68 22.91 6.25
CA THR A 198 11.75 21.61 6.92
C THR A 198 13.22 21.28 7.23
N PRO A 199 13.88 22.08 8.08
CA PRO A 199 15.29 21.90 8.37
C PRO A 199 15.54 20.53 9.00
N ASP A 200 16.54 19.83 8.47
CA ASP A 200 16.99 18.53 8.94
C ASP A 200 15.87 17.48 8.97
N VAL A 201 14.92 17.53 8.02
CA VAL A 201 13.77 16.62 7.92
C VAL A 201 14.19 15.19 7.55
N LEU A 202 15.31 15.02 6.86
CA LEU A 202 15.93 13.73 6.55
C LEU A 202 17.17 13.46 7.42
N CYS A 203 17.55 12.19 7.55
CA CYS A 203 18.74 11.72 8.24
C CYS A 203 19.28 10.47 7.56
N CYS A 204 20.61 10.37 7.36
CA CYS A 204 21.22 9.17 6.78
C CYS A 204 21.51 8.08 7.83
N GLU A 205 21.56 8.43 9.11
CA GLU A 205 21.83 7.50 10.21
C GLU A 205 20.55 6.84 10.76
N GLU A 206 19.38 7.36 10.42
CA GLU A 206 18.09 6.90 10.91
C GLU A 206 17.01 6.97 9.82
N GLU A 207 16.27 5.88 9.65
CA GLU A 207 15.06 5.86 8.83
C GLU A 207 13.96 6.72 9.43
N ARG A 208 13.51 7.71 8.66
CA ARG A 208 12.35 8.53 9.03
C ARG A 208 11.13 8.14 8.23
N LYS A 209 9.98 8.11 8.91
CA LYS A 209 8.72 7.60 8.37
C LYS A 209 7.85 8.76 7.90
N PHE A 210 7.39 8.67 6.67
CA PHE A 210 6.57 9.68 6.02
C PHE A 210 5.31 9.07 5.42
N TYR A 211 4.37 9.94 5.08
CA TYR A 211 3.27 9.63 4.18
C TYR A 211 3.12 10.69 3.10
N VAL A 212 2.57 10.26 1.98
CA VAL A 212 2.03 11.14 0.93
C VAL A 212 0.59 10.71 0.70
N SER A 213 -0.35 11.66 0.70
CA SER A 213 -1.72 11.43 0.25
C SER A 213 -2.05 12.32 -0.94
N PHE A 214 -2.79 11.80 -1.92
CA PHE A 214 -3.18 12.48 -3.16
C PHE A 214 -4.68 12.31 -3.37
N ARG A 215 -5.46 12.93 -2.49
CA ARG A 215 -6.91 12.76 -2.40
C ARG A 215 -7.63 14.09 -2.53
N ASN A 216 -8.83 14.07 -3.13
CA ASN A 216 -9.73 15.24 -3.25
C ASN A 216 -9.03 16.46 -3.89
N GLY A 217 -8.17 16.22 -4.88
CA GLY A 217 -7.42 17.28 -5.56
C GLY A 217 -6.30 17.92 -4.73
N GLN A 218 -5.90 17.32 -3.60
CA GLN A 218 -4.81 17.80 -2.75
C GLN A 218 -3.72 16.74 -2.60
N ILE A 219 -2.47 17.19 -2.71
CA ILE A 219 -1.30 16.41 -2.31
C ILE A 219 -0.87 16.91 -0.95
N LYS A 220 -0.74 16.01 0.02
CA LYS A 220 -0.26 16.29 1.38
C LYS A 220 0.91 15.39 1.72
N VAL A 221 1.90 15.94 2.39
CA VAL A 221 3.14 15.26 2.77
C VAL A 221 3.39 15.56 4.25
N GLY A 222 3.77 14.55 5.02
CA GLY A 222 4.03 14.71 6.44
C GLY A 222 4.78 13.54 7.03
N TYR A 223 5.19 13.70 8.30
CA TYR A 223 5.66 12.57 9.08
C TYR A 223 4.51 11.58 9.29
N LYS A 224 4.85 10.30 9.41
CA LYS A 224 3.85 9.28 9.70
C LYS A 224 3.08 9.65 10.98
N ASP A 225 1.75 9.55 10.91
CA ASP A 225 0.83 9.80 12.03
C ASP A 225 0.82 11.26 12.53
N THR A 226 1.25 12.23 11.69
CA THR A 226 1.16 13.68 11.98
C THR A 226 0.34 14.43 10.92
N ASP A 227 -0.01 15.68 11.24
CA ASP A 227 -0.48 16.64 10.24
C ASP A 227 0.60 16.86 9.15
N PRO A 228 0.21 17.22 7.92
CA PRO A 228 1.16 17.57 6.88
C PRO A 228 1.91 18.86 7.25
N PHE A 229 3.16 18.96 6.80
CA PHE A 229 3.95 20.18 6.92
C PHE A 229 3.72 21.14 5.76
#